data_AF-A0A7V3FVK2-F1
#
_entry.id   AF-A0A7V3FVK2-F1
#
_cell.length_a   1.000
_cell.length_b   1.000
_cell.length_c   1.000
_cell.angle_alpha   90.00
_cell.angle_beta   90.00
_cell.angle_gamma   90.00
#
_symmetry.space_group_name_H-M   'P 1'
#
loop_
_entity.id
_entity.type
_entity.pdbx_description
1 polymer ?
#
loop_
_entity_poly.entity_id
_entity_poly.type
_entity_poly.pdbx_seq_one_letter_code
_entity_poly.pdbx_strand_id
1 'polypeptide(L)'
;MSKWKKIFLGVSITLVILLISISILSYYMLKKSLQNYDGEVEVKGLHSKVEIYRNEFTIPLIKAENDEDVVFALGYLHAQERLFQMDIARRAGEGRLSEIFGPKLLPIDKMFRTIEVYKIAHENFSRLNPLSQKILIAYSKGVNQFIKNSKGNYQVEFNVLGYDPYLWKPEHSLMIAKLMGWELNISWWTDIVFSQLVQKFGV
;
A
#
# COMPACT_ATOMS: atom_id res chain seq x y z
N MET A 1 -11.66 -52.90 16.45
CA MET A 1 -11.32 -51.53 16.91
C MET A 1 -12.50 -50.95 17.70
N SER A 2 -12.26 -50.40 18.90
CA SER A 2 -13.31 -49.70 19.66
C SER A 2 -13.85 -48.51 18.86
N LYS A 3 -15.14 -48.18 19.02
CA LYS A 3 -15.79 -47.06 18.32
C LYS A 3 -14.99 -45.76 18.44
N TRP A 4 -14.36 -45.52 19.59
CA TRP A 4 -13.54 -44.34 19.85
C TRP A 4 -12.27 -44.26 18.99
N LYS A 5 -11.58 -45.40 18.75
CA LYS A 5 -10.42 -45.44 17.85
C LYS A 5 -10.79 -45.12 16.39
N LYS A 6 -11.99 -45.49 15.94
CA LYS A 6 -12.48 -45.16 14.59
C LYS A 6 -12.82 -43.66 14.46
N ILE A 7 -13.43 -43.07 15.49
CA ILE A 7 -13.73 -41.63 15.53
C ILE A 7 -12.44 -40.81 15.55
N PHE A 8 -11.49 -41.16 16.43
CA PHE A 8 -10.20 -40.48 16.51
C PHE A 8 -9.43 -40.53 15.19
N LEU A 9 -9.40 -41.70 14.54
CA LEU A 9 -8.75 -41.87 13.23
C LEU A 9 -9.44 -41.02 12.15
N GLY A 10 -10.78 -40.99 12.13
CA GLY A 10 -11.55 -40.16 11.21
C GLY A 10 -11.25 -38.67 11.37
N VAL A 11 -11.31 -38.15 12.60
CA VAL A 11 -11.00 -36.74 12.92
C VAL A 11 -9.56 -36.40 12.54
N SER A 12 -8.60 -37.28 12.84
CA SER A 12 -7.20 -37.06 12.51
C SER A 12 -6.97 -37.03 10.99
N ILE A 13 -7.63 -37.91 10.22
CA ILE A 13 -7.57 -37.89 8.75
C ILE A 13 -8.18 -36.59 8.21
N THR A 14 -9.34 -36.17 8.72
CA THR A 14 -9.98 -34.91 8.31
C THR A 14 -9.09 -33.69 8.60
N LEU A 15 -8.45 -33.63 9.76
CA LEU A 15 -7.48 -32.57 10.10
C LEU A 15 -6.28 -32.54 9.17
N VAL A 16 -5.72 -33.71 8.83
CA VAL A 16 -4.60 -33.81 7.89
C VAL A 16 -5.01 -33.34 6.49
N ILE A 17 -6.19 -33.74 6.01
CA ILE A 17 -6.72 -33.27 4.72
C ILE A 17 -6.93 -31.76 4.72
N LEU A 18 -7.49 -31.20 5.79
CA LEU A 18 -7.66 -29.75 5.95
C LEU A 18 -6.32 -29.02 5.91
N LEU A 19 -5.33 -29.49 6.66
CA LEU A 19 -3.98 -28.91 6.64
C LEU A 19 -3.37 -28.95 5.25
N ILE A 20 -3.45 -30.09 4.55
CA ILE A 20 -2.95 -30.22 3.17
C ILE A 20 -3.66 -29.24 2.24
N SER A 21 -4.99 -29.13 2.33
CA SER A 21 -5.77 -28.20 1.50
C SER A 21 -5.39 -26.74 1.75
N ILE A 22 -5.18 -26.36 3.01
CA ILE A 22 -4.75 -25.01 3.40
C ILE A 22 -3.34 -24.75 2.86
N SER A 23 -2.40 -25.68 3.05
CA SER A 23 -1.03 -25.54 2.54
C SER A 23 -0.99 -25.40 1.01
N ILE A 24 -1.80 -26.18 0.29
CA ILE A 24 -1.92 -26.08 -1.17
C ILE A 24 -2.48 -24.72 -1.57
N LEU A 25 -3.59 -24.29 -0.95
CA LEU A 25 -4.20 -22.99 -1.22
C LEU A 25 -3.23 -21.84 -0.96
N SER A 26 -2.55 -21.85 0.20
CA SER A 26 -1.54 -20.87 0.58
C SER A 26 -0.38 -20.84 -0.42
N TYR A 27 0.12 -21.99 -0.86
CA TYR A 27 1.18 -22.07 -1.87
C TYR A 27 0.77 -21.42 -3.18
N TYR A 28 -0.44 -21.72 -3.68
CA TYR A 28 -0.93 -21.11 -4.92
C TYR A 28 -1.12 -19.60 -4.79
N MET A 29 -1.65 -19.12 -3.66
CA MET A 29 -1.83 -17.69 -3.39
C MET A 29 -0.50 -16.94 -3.35
N LEU A 30 0.50 -17.47 -2.64
CA LEU A 30 1.83 -16.87 -2.54
C LEU A 30 2.56 -16.88 -3.88
N LYS A 31 2.54 -18.01 -4.60
CA LYS A 31 3.20 -18.11 -5.90
C LYS A 31 2.60 -17.15 -6.93
N LYS A 32 1.28 -16.99 -6.92
CA LYS A 32 0.55 -16.09 -7.82
C LYS A 32 0.90 -14.62 -7.56
N SER A 33 1.18 -14.26 -6.30
CA SER A 33 1.56 -12.89 -5.91
C SER A 33 3.00 -12.51 -6.22
N LEU A 34 3.88 -13.46 -6.53
CA LEU A 34 5.27 -13.18 -6.91
C LEU A 34 5.31 -12.55 -8.30
N GLN A 35 5.93 -11.37 -8.38
CA GLN A 35 6.09 -10.66 -9.65
C GLN A 35 7.27 -11.23 -10.43
N ASN A 36 7.14 -11.28 -11.76
CA ASN A 36 8.26 -11.58 -12.63
C ASN A 36 9.11 -10.32 -12.82
N TYR A 37 10.41 -10.44 -12.58
CA TYR A 37 11.36 -9.33 -12.68
C TYR A 37 12.05 -9.24 -14.05
N ASP A 38 12.02 -10.34 -14.79
CA ASP A 38 12.74 -10.48 -16.04
C ASP A 38 11.81 -10.29 -17.24
N GLY A 39 12.41 -9.79 -18.32
CA GLY A 39 11.75 -9.60 -19.60
C GLY A 39 11.38 -8.15 -19.88
N GLU A 40 10.58 -7.99 -20.93
CA GLU A 40 10.12 -6.69 -21.40
C GLU A 40 8.65 -6.52 -21.06
N VAL A 41 8.31 -5.35 -20.51
CA VAL A 41 6.92 -5.00 -20.20
C VAL A 41 6.54 -3.79 -21.04
N GLU A 42 5.53 -3.96 -21.89
CA GLU A 42 4.96 -2.85 -22.62
C GLU A 42 4.11 -1.99 -21.67
N VAL A 43 4.45 -0.71 -21.62
CA VAL A 43 3.77 0.28 -20.77
C VAL A 43 3.34 1.46 -21.61
N LYS A 44 2.13 1.97 -21.34
CA LYS A 44 1.63 3.19 -21.96
C LYS A 44 2.08 4.40 -21.15
N GLY A 45 2.63 5.41 -21.82
CA GLY A 45 2.95 6.70 -21.23
C GLY A 45 4.43 6.98 -20.99
N LEU A 46 5.33 6.06 -21.39
CA LEU A 46 6.75 6.37 -21.55
C LEU A 46 6.99 7.13 -22.88
N HIS A 47 7.95 8.04 -22.88
CA HIS A 47 8.40 8.72 -24.09
C HIS A 47 9.51 7.96 -24.81
N SER A 48 10.40 7.30 -24.06
CA SER A 48 11.44 6.43 -24.62
C SER A 48 11.69 5.18 -23.77
N LYS A 49 12.63 4.34 -24.20
CA LYS A 49 12.93 3.06 -23.55
C LYS A 49 13.52 3.31 -22.15
N VAL A 50 12.99 2.61 -21.16
CA VAL A 50 13.55 2.57 -19.80
C VAL A 50 14.17 1.20 -19.56
N GLU A 51 15.38 1.19 -19.02
CA GLU A 51 16.09 -0.03 -18.62
C GLU A 51 16.18 -0.10 -17.09
N ILE A 52 15.84 -1.27 -16.54
CA ILE A 52 15.81 -1.52 -15.11
C ILE A 52 16.77 -2.64 -14.80
N TYR A 53 17.84 -2.33 -14.08
CA TYR A 53 18.83 -3.30 -13.63
C TYR A 53 18.59 -3.58 -12.14
N ARG A 54 18.71 -4.84 -11.71
CA ARG A 54 18.61 -5.19 -10.29
C ARG A 54 19.88 -5.89 -9.83
N ASN A 55 20.39 -5.51 -8.67
CA ASN A 55 21.53 -6.18 -8.07
C ASN A 55 21.09 -7.47 -7.32
N GLU A 56 22.04 -8.15 -6.69
CA GLU A 56 21.82 -9.38 -5.92
C GLU A 56 20.81 -9.21 -4.76
N PHE A 57 20.64 -7.98 -4.27
CA PHE A 57 19.65 -7.63 -3.23
C PHE A 57 18.34 -7.10 -3.81
N THR A 58 18.13 -7.25 -5.13
CA THR A 58 16.93 -6.80 -5.86
C THR A 58 16.72 -5.28 -5.82
N ILE A 59 17.77 -4.50 -5.50
CA ILE A 59 17.70 -3.03 -5.52
C ILE A 59 17.72 -2.56 -6.98
N PRO A 60 16.70 -1.82 -7.45
CA PRO A 60 16.61 -1.40 -8.84
C PRO A 60 17.44 -0.14 -9.13
N LEU A 61 18.15 -0.17 -10.25
CA LEU A 61 18.74 0.98 -10.92
C LEU A 61 17.91 1.28 -12.18
N ILE A 62 17.36 2.49 -12.25
CA ILE A 62 16.54 2.96 -13.37
C ILE A 62 17.42 3.81 -14.31
N LYS A 63 17.44 3.47 -15.59
CA LYS A 63 18.10 4.26 -16.64
C LYS A 63 17.10 4.64 -17.72
N ALA A 64 16.97 5.94 -17.98
CA ALA A 64 16.11 6.50 -19.03
C ALA A 64 16.75 7.75 -19.63
N GLU A 65 16.23 8.23 -20.75
CA GLU A 65 16.75 9.42 -21.45
C GLU A 65 16.18 10.75 -20.93
N ASN A 66 15.13 10.70 -20.10
CA ASN A 66 14.50 11.88 -19.53
C ASN A 66 13.95 11.61 -18.12
N ASP A 67 13.83 12.68 -17.33
CA ASP A 67 13.42 12.60 -15.92
C ASP A 67 11.98 12.10 -15.73
N GLU A 68 11.07 12.39 -16.67
CA GLU A 68 9.68 11.94 -16.56
C GLU A 68 9.58 10.42 -16.64
N ASP A 69 10.32 9.79 -17.55
CA ASP A 69 10.36 8.35 -17.71
C ASP A 69 11.04 7.66 -16.52
N VAL A 70 12.08 8.28 -15.93
CA VAL A 70 12.67 7.80 -14.66
C VAL A 70 11.62 7.80 -13.56
N VAL A 71 10.90 8.89 -13.38
CA VAL A 71 9.90 9.05 -12.31
C VAL A 71 8.68 8.15 -12.56
N PHE A 72 8.27 7.97 -13.81
CA PHE A 72 7.24 7.00 -14.19
C PHE A 72 7.67 5.59 -13.79
N ALA A 73 8.88 5.18 -14.16
CA ALA A 73 9.40 3.85 -13.82
C ALA A 73 9.53 3.67 -12.30
N LEU A 74 9.93 4.71 -11.57
CA LEU A 74 9.96 4.69 -10.10
C LEU A 74 8.57 4.40 -9.51
N GLY A 75 7.53 5.07 -10.02
CA GLY A 75 6.15 4.81 -9.62
C GLY A 75 5.69 3.39 -9.94
N TYR A 76 6.02 2.90 -11.13
CA TYR A 76 5.73 1.53 -11.55
C TYR A 76 6.38 0.50 -10.63
N LEU A 77 7.68 0.67 -10.31
CA LEU A 77 8.42 -0.22 -9.44
C LEU A 77 7.96 -0.16 -7.98
N HIS A 78 7.63 1.02 -7.46
CA HIS A 78 7.05 1.14 -6.13
C HIS A 78 5.73 0.39 -6.03
N ALA A 79 4.87 0.47 -7.06
CA ALA A 79 3.64 -0.31 -7.09
C ALA A 79 3.93 -1.83 -7.22
N GLN A 80 4.91 -2.22 -8.04
CA GLN A 80 5.31 -3.63 -8.15
C GLN A 80 5.67 -4.25 -6.79
N GLU A 81 6.41 -3.52 -5.97
CA GLU A 81 6.96 -4.02 -4.70
C GLU A 81 6.11 -3.71 -3.46
N ARG A 82 5.36 -2.60 -3.46
CA ARG A 82 4.78 -2.00 -2.24
C ARG A 82 3.36 -1.48 -2.42
N LEU A 83 2.61 -1.94 -3.43
CA LEU A 83 1.26 -1.43 -3.70
C LEU A 83 0.33 -1.47 -2.48
N PHE A 84 0.34 -2.56 -1.71
CA PHE A 84 -0.48 -2.69 -0.50
C PHE A 84 -0.07 -1.66 0.57
N GLN A 85 1.22 -1.55 0.85
CA GLN A 85 1.74 -0.55 1.79
C GLN A 85 1.34 0.89 1.36
N MET A 86 1.48 1.19 0.07
CA MET A 86 1.08 2.48 -0.51
C MET A 86 -0.43 2.71 -0.38
N ASP A 87 -1.25 1.69 -0.63
CA ASP A 87 -2.71 1.78 -0.52
C ASP A 87 -3.17 2.01 0.92
N ILE A 88 -2.60 1.29 1.89
CA ILE A 88 -2.90 1.48 3.31
C ILE A 88 -2.49 2.88 3.78
N ALA A 89 -1.28 3.34 3.43
CA ALA A 89 -0.82 4.69 3.78
C ALA A 89 -1.76 5.76 3.21
N ARG A 90 -2.16 5.62 1.94
CA ARG A 90 -3.13 6.52 1.30
C ARG A 90 -4.49 6.49 2.01
N ARG A 91 -5.02 5.31 2.32
CA ARG A 91 -6.32 5.15 3.02
C ARG A 91 -6.28 5.73 4.43
N ALA A 92 -5.15 5.68 5.12
CA ALA A 92 -4.96 6.36 6.40
C ALA A 92 -5.13 7.87 6.25
N GLY A 93 -4.48 8.48 5.26
CA GLY A 93 -4.58 9.93 5.00
C GLY A 93 -5.95 10.38 4.52
N GLU A 94 -6.69 9.52 3.81
CA GLU A 94 -8.08 9.78 3.42
C GLU A 94 -9.09 9.53 4.56
N GLY A 95 -8.65 8.89 5.66
CA GLY A 95 -9.53 8.40 6.71
C GLY A 95 -10.55 7.39 6.17
N ARG A 96 -10.04 6.31 5.57
CA ARG A 96 -10.80 5.21 4.94
C ARG A 96 -10.22 3.83 5.27
N LEU A 97 -9.49 3.69 6.37
CA LEU A 97 -8.96 2.41 6.83
C LEU A 97 -10.07 1.46 7.32
N SER A 98 -11.15 2.01 7.88
CA SER A 98 -12.28 1.21 8.36
C SER A 98 -13.04 0.50 7.25
N GLU A 99 -12.91 0.94 5.99
CA GLU A 99 -13.44 0.22 4.83
C GLU A 99 -12.80 -1.16 4.64
N ILE A 100 -11.55 -1.33 5.08
CA ILE A 100 -10.76 -2.55 4.88
C ILE A 100 -10.66 -3.36 6.17
N PHE A 101 -10.38 -2.70 7.29
CA PHE A 101 -10.14 -3.36 8.58
C PHE A 101 -11.33 -3.32 9.54
N GLY A 102 -12.44 -2.72 9.11
CA GLY A 102 -13.70 -2.68 9.85
C GLY A 102 -13.79 -1.54 10.88
N PRO A 103 -14.88 -1.53 11.68
CA PRO A 103 -15.32 -0.37 12.45
C PRO A 103 -14.37 0.03 13.59
N LYS A 104 -13.46 -0.86 14.01
CA LYS A 104 -12.45 -0.55 15.06
C LYS A 104 -11.52 0.60 14.65
N LEU A 105 -11.33 0.84 13.36
CA LEU A 105 -10.50 1.95 12.85
C LEU A 105 -11.28 3.22 12.55
N LEU A 106 -12.60 3.24 12.78
CA LEU A 106 -13.41 4.45 12.58
C LEU A 106 -12.92 5.67 13.38
N PRO A 107 -12.42 5.54 14.64
CA PRO A 107 -11.84 6.69 15.35
C PRO A 107 -10.63 7.29 14.63
N ILE A 108 -9.77 6.45 14.03
CA ILE A 108 -8.60 6.89 13.26
C ILE A 108 -9.04 7.59 11.98
N ASP A 109 -10.02 7.03 11.27
CA ASP A 109 -10.59 7.65 10.07
C ASP A 109 -11.19 9.03 10.37
N LYS A 110 -11.92 9.15 11.48
CA LYS A 110 -12.44 10.43 11.95
C LYS A 110 -11.32 11.42 12.25
N MET A 111 -10.29 11.01 12.97
CA MET A 111 -9.15 11.87 13.29
C MET A 111 -8.48 12.45 12.03
N PHE A 112 -8.13 11.62 11.05
CA PHE A 112 -7.47 12.08 9.82
C PHE A 112 -8.37 12.94 8.93
N ARG A 113 -9.69 12.70 8.96
CA ARG A 113 -10.67 13.61 8.34
C ARG A 113 -10.80 14.92 9.08
N THR A 114 -10.75 14.93 10.41
CA THR A 114 -10.84 16.14 11.24
C THR A 114 -9.64 17.08 11.03
N ILE A 115 -8.43 16.54 10.90
CA ILE A 115 -7.23 17.34 10.59
C ILE A 115 -7.05 17.61 9.09
N GLU A 116 -8.01 17.18 8.27
CA GLU A 116 -8.13 17.50 6.84
C GLU A 116 -6.91 17.11 5.97
N VAL A 117 -6.16 16.04 6.30
CA VAL A 117 -4.91 15.68 5.56
C VAL A 117 -5.15 15.58 4.05
N TYR A 118 -6.19 14.86 3.64
CA TYR A 118 -6.55 14.68 2.23
C TYR A 118 -6.84 16.02 1.53
N LYS A 119 -7.69 16.85 2.13
CA LYS A 119 -8.10 18.14 1.55
C LYS A 119 -6.89 19.07 1.39
N ILE A 120 -6.03 19.15 2.42
CA ILE A 120 -4.82 19.98 2.35
C ILE A 120 -3.84 19.44 1.29
N ALA A 121 -3.70 18.12 1.15
CA ALA A 121 -2.87 17.54 0.09
C ALA A 121 -3.40 17.88 -1.31
N HIS A 122 -4.71 17.79 -1.51
CA HIS A 122 -5.37 18.13 -2.76
C HIS A 122 -5.21 19.63 -3.10
N GLU A 123 -5.48 20.53 -2.16
CA GLU A 123 -5.31 21.98 -2.38
C GLU A 123 -3.85 22.37 -2.65
N ASN A 124 -2.91 21.71 -1.98
CA ASN A 124 -1.49 21.99 -2.16
C ASN A 124 -0.98 21.58 -3.53
N PHE A 125 -1.53 20.52 -4.15
CA PHE A 125 -1.10 20.08 -5.47
C PHE A 125 -1.20 21.21 -6.51
N SER A 126 -2.33 21.92 -6.54
CA SER A 126 -2.58 23.04 -7.47
C SER A 126 -1.67 24.25 -7.21
N ARG A 127 -1.07 24.34 -6.02
CA ARG A 127 -0.15 25.43 -5.62
C ARG A 127 1.32 25.09 -5.87
N LEU A 128 1.64 23.84 -6.23
CA LEU A 128 3.01 23.46 -6.55
C LEU A 128 3.49 24.14 -7.83
N ASN A 129 4.80 24.33 -7.94
CA ASN A 129 5.41 24.76 -9.20
C ASN A 129 5.17 23.69 -10.31
N PRO A 130 5.20 24.10 -11.59
CA PRO A 130 4.91 23.19 -12.71
C PRO A 130 5.80 21.94 -12.76
N LEU A 131 7.07 22.03 -12.38
CA LEU A 131 8.00 20.90 -12.39
C LEU A 131 7.58 19.84 -11.37
N SER A 132 7.26 20.24 -10.14
CA SER A 132 6.80 19.32 -9.10
C SER A 132 5.46 18.66 -9.46
N GLN A 133 4.53 19.41 -10.07
CA GLN A 133 3.29 18.82 -10.58
C GLN A 133 3.58 17.76 -11.66
N LYS A 134 4.48 18.07 -12.61
CA LYS A 134 4.89 17.15 -13.68
C LYS A 134 5.46 15.84 -13.13
N ILE A 135 6.35 15.92 -12.14
CA ILE A 135 6.96 14.76 -11.46
C ILE A 135 5.87 13.91 -10.79
N LEU A 136 4.98 14.50 -9.99
CA LEU A 136 3.92 13.76 -9.31
C LEU A 136 2.92 13.12 -10.28
N ILE A 137 2.61 13.80 -11.38
CA ILE A 137 1.79 13.25 -12.47
C ILE A 137 2.50 12.05 -13.11
N ALA A 138 3.77 12.16 -13.51
CA ALA A 138 4.53 11.06 -14.09
C ALA A 138 4.59 9.84 -13.15
N TYR A 139 4.88 10.08 -11.86
CA TYR A 139 4.89 9.05 -10.83
C TYR A 139 3.54 8.33 -10.73
N SER A 140 2.44 9.10 -10.64
CA SER A 140 1.08 8.55 -10.57
C SER A 140 0.71 7.71 -11.79
N LYS A 141 1.15 8.11 -12.99
CA LYS A 141 0.94 7.35 -14.23
C LYS A 141 1.65 6.01 -14.17
N GLY A 142 2.89 5.97 -13.66
CA GLY A 142 3.63 4.72 -13.44
C GLY A 142 2.92 3.75 -12.52
N VAL A 143 2.50 4.22 -11.33
CA VAL A 143 1.71 3.43 -10.37
C VAL A 143 0.44 2.89 -11.02
N ASN A 144 -0.29 3.75 -11.72
CA ASN A 144 -1.54 3.38 -12.40
C ASN A 144 -1.34 2.39 -13.53
N GLN A 145 -0.21 2.47 -14.23
CA GLN A 145 0.12 1.53 -15.28
C GLN A 145 0.37 0.13 -14.72
N PHE A 146 1.05 0.03 -13.58
CA PHE A 146 1.18 -1.25 -12.86
C PHE A 146 -0.21 -1.80 -12.46
N ILE A 147 -1.04 -0.99 -11.77
CA ILE A 147 -2.38 -1.41 -11.33
C ILE A 147 -3.22 -1.97 -12.48
N LYS A 148 -3.16 -1.32 -13.66
CA LYS A 148 -3.87 -1.75 -14.88
C LYS A 148 -3.28 -3.02 -15.49
N ASN A 149 -1.96 -3.14 -15.53
CA ASN A 149 -1.27 -4.30 -16.10
C ASN A 149 -1.47 -5.57 -15.26
N SER A 150 -1.57 -5.44 -13.93
CA SER A 150 -1.75 -6.59 -13.03
C SER A 150 -3.10 -7.28 -13.16
N LYS A 151 -4.15 -6.60 -13.66
CA LYS A 151 -5.49 -7.18 -13.93
C LYS A 151 -6.05 -8.05 -12.77
N GLY A 152 -6.05 -7.54 -11.55
CA GLY A 152 -6.50 -8.31 -10.38
C GLY A 152 -5.47 -9.28 -9.80
N ASN A 153 -4.28 -9.38 -10.40
CA ASN A 153 -3.17 -10.15 -9.85
C ASN A 153 -2.23 -9.27 -9.01
N TYR A 154 -2.75 -8.83 -7.85
CA TYR A 154 -2.04 -8.01 -6.89
C TYR A 154 -1.35 -8.85 -5.81
N GLN A 155 -0.68 -8.15 -4.88
CA GLN A 155 -0.07 -8.74 -3.70
C GLN A 155 -1.11 -9.48 -2.84
N VAL A 156 -0.67 -10.49 -2.09
CA VAL A 156 -1.55 -11.46 -1.40
C VAL A 156 -2.54 -10.81 -0.45
N GLU A 157 -2.16 -9.68 0.15
CA GLU A 157 -2.94 -8.92 1.12
C GLU A 157 -4.29 -8.45 0.55
N PHE A 158 -4.31 -8.05 -0.73
CA PHE A 158 -5.55 -7.67 -1.42
C PHE A 158 -6.52 -8.84 -1.54
N ASN A 159 -6.02 -10.04 -1.87
CA ASN A 159 -6.85 -11.24 -1.97
C ASN A 159 -7.36 -11.70 -0.60
N VAL A 160 -6.53 -11.60 0.44
CA VAL A 160 -6.90 -11.98 1.81
C VAL A 160 -7.96 -11.03 2.38
N LEU A 161 -7.83 -9.73 2.11
CA LEU A 161 -8.77 -8.70 2.56
C LEU A 161 -9.98 -8.54 1.62
N GLY A 162 -9.97 -9.19 0.46
CA GLY A 162 -11.10 -9.25 -0.46
C GLY A 162 -11.41 -7.92 -1.16
N TYR A 163 -10.39 -7.13 -1.52
CA TYR A 163 -10.58 -5.86 -2.22
C TYR A 163 -9.46 -5.56 -3.21
N ASP A 164 -9.76 -4.70 -4.20
CA ASP A 164 -8.80 -4.24 -5.20
C ASP A 164 -8.36 -2.79 -4.95
N PRO A 165 -7.09 -2.43 -5.26
CA PRO A 165 -6.62 -1.06 -5.17
C PRO A 165 -7.23 -0.17 -6.26
N TYR A 166 -7.50 1.09 -5.93
CA TYR A 166 -7.95 2.09 -6.89
C TYR A 166 -6.77 2.93 -7.41
N LEU A 167 -6.99 3.62 -8.52
CA LEU A 167 -5.97 4.42 -9.19
C LEU A 167 -5.36 5.49 -8.28
N TRP A 168 -4.05 5.65 -8.39
CA TRP A 168 -3.26 6.68 -7.76
C TRP A 168 -3.48 8.03 -8.43
N LYS A 169 -3.71 9.06 -7.61
CA LYS A 169 -3.75 10.46 -8.04
C LYS A 169 -2.47 11.16 -7.58
N PRO A 170 -2.00 12.20 -8.28
CA PRO A 170 -0.78 12.93 -7.89
C PRO A 170 -0.78 13.42 -6.44
N GLU A 171 -1.92 13.88 -5.93
CA GLU A 171 -2.07 14.36 -4.56
C GLU A 171 -1.87 13.29 -3.48
N HIS A 172 -2.04 12.00 -3.79
CA HIS A 172 -1.82 10.94 -2.81
C HIS A 172 -0.35 10.87 -2.36
N SER A 173 0.59 11.19 -3.24
CA SER A 173 2.01 11.24 -2.88
C SER A 173 2.30 12.39 -1.91
N LEU A 174 1.64 13.54 -2.08
CA LEU A 174 1.71 14.66 -1.11
C LEU A 174 1.08 14.29 0.22
N MET A 175 -0.01 13.52 0.18
CA MET A 175 -0.68 13.04 1.37
C MET A 175 0.21 12.10 2.19
N ILE A 176 0.95 11.19 1.56
CA ILE A 176 1.96 10.37 2.26
C ILE A 176 2.98 11.25 2.96
N ALA A 177 3.54 12.26 2.27
CA ALA A 177 4.52 13.16 2.88
C ALA A 177 3.94 13.90 4.10
N LYS A 178 2.66 14.30 4.06
CA LYS A 178 1.97 14.92 5.20
C LYS A 178 1.75 13.95 6.35
N LEU A 179 1.40 12.70 6.07
CA LEU A 179 1.27 11.66 7.10
C LEU A 179 2.60 11.41 7.80
N MET A 180 3.70 11.31 7.06
CA MET A 180 5.03 11.20 7.66
C MET A 180 5.35 12.40 8.57
N GLY A 181 5.00 13.61 8.13
CA GLY A 181 5.15 14.82 8.96
C GLY A 181 4.29 14.79 10.22
N TRP A 182 3.08 14.24 10.15
CA TRP A 182 2.19 14.04 11.30
C TRP A 182 2.74 13.00 12.28
N GLU A 183 3.24 11.87 11.79
CA GLU A 183 3.82 10.81 12.64
C GLU A 183 5.07 11.27 13.40
N LEU A 184 5.83 12.21 12.83
CA LEU A 184 6.99 12.82 13.48
C LEU A 184 6.61 13.93 14.48
N ASN A 185 5.34 14.31 14.58
CA ASN A 185 4.85 15.26 15.57
C ASN A 185 4.37 14.50 16.82
N ILE A 186 5.17 14.54 17.89
CA ILE A 186 4.82 13.90 19.17
C ILE A 186 3.99 14.85 20.07
N SER A 187 4.13 16.16 19.84
CA SER A 187 3.59 17.22 20.70
C SER A 187 2.07 17.13 20.89
N TRP A 188 1.32 16.75 19.86
CA TRP A 188 -0.14 16.80 19.91
C TRP A 188 -0.75 15.93 21.02
N TRP A 189 -0.19 14.76 21.36
CA TRP A 189 -0.70 13.98 22.50
C TRP A 189 -0.03 14.38 23.81
N THR A 190 1.24 14.81 23.80
CA THR A 190 1.94 15.14 25.04
C THR A 190 1.36 16.39 25.65
N ASP A 191 1.02 17.37 24.83
CA ASP A 191 0.47 18.65 25.29
C ASP A 191 -0.92 18.46 25.88
N ILE A 192 -1.75 17.59 25.29
CA ILE A 192 -3.06 17.22 25.84
C ILE A 192 -2.90 16.53 27.20
N VAL A 193 -1.97 15.55 27.30
CA VAL A 193 -1.73 14.82 28.55
C VAL A 193 -1.22 15.77 29.63
N PHE A 194 -0.24 16.64 29.33
CA PHE A 194 0.25 17.63 30.28
C PHE A 194 -0.84 18.60 30.71
N SER A 195 -1.68 19.08 29.78
CA SER A 195 -2.83 19.93 30.12
C SER A 195 -3.80 19.24 31.08
N GLN A 196 -4.08 17.95 30.87
CA GLN A 196 -4.93 17.16 31.77
C GLN A 196 -4.29 16.94 33.14
N LEU A 197 -2.97 16.72 33.20
CA LEU A 197 -2.23 16.60 34.45
C LEU A 197 -2.27 17.90 35.25
N VAL A 198 -2.01 19.04 34.61
CA VAL A 198 -2.10 20.38 35.22
C VAL A 198 -3.51 20.62 35.76
N GLN A 199 -4.55 20.31 34.98
CA GLN A 199 -5.95 20.48 35.43
C GLN A 199 -6.30 19.60 36.64
N LYS A 200 -5.74 18.38 36.71
CA LYS A 200 -6.06 17.43 37.77
C LYS A 200 -5.27 17.65 39.06
N PHE A 201 -4.01 18.08 38.93
CA PHE A 201 -3.08 18.15 40.06
C PHE A 201 -2.64 19.58 40.42
N GLY A 202 -2.91 20.58 39.56
CA GLY A 202 -2.56 21.98 39.81
C GLY A 202 -1.06 22.29 39.77
N VAL A 203 -0.26 21.40 39.19
CA VAL A 203 1.19 21.57 38.97
C VAL A 203 1.45 21.80 37.49
#